data_AF-A0A2V9J664-F1
#
_entry.id   AF-A0A2V9J664-F1
#
_cell.length_a   1.000
_cell.length_b   1.000
_cell.length_c   1.000
_cell.angle_alpha   90.00
_cell.angle_beta   90.00
_cell.angle_gamma   90.00
#
_symmetry.space_group_name_H-M   'P 1'
#
loop_
_entity.id
_entity.type
_entity.pdbx_description
1 polymer ?
#
loop_
_entity_poly.entity_id
_entity_poly.type
_entity_poly.pdbx_seq_one_letter_code
_entity_poly.pdbx_strand_id
1 'polypeptide(L)'
;RSFLYLYPALAVVTNIDREHLDHYRDLEEIASAFLSFMNKVPFYGAVIACFDPPWRTEFERLVPQLRRRLVTYGIEPGADVACAGVELERRGSNFEARVKGKSLGRVRLNVPGRHNVQNALAAVAVGSRPAAASITAIIEVTVVLP
;
A
#
# COMPACT_ATOMS: atom_id res chain seq x y z
N ARG A 1 -15.51 -9.39 -7.65
CA ARG A 1 -15.10 -9.07 -9.05
C ARG A 1 -15.27 -7.59 -9.46
N SER A 2 -15.81 -6.71 -8.62
CA SER A 2 -16.17 -5.32 -9.01
C SER A 2 -14.99 -4.33 -9.13
N PHE A 3 -13.84 -4.60 -8.48
CA PHE A 3 -12.67 -3.71 -8.54
C PHE A 3 -12.01 -3.63 -9.93
N LEU A 4 -12.25 -4.62 -10.79
CA LEU A 4 -11.70 -4.66 -12.15
C LEU A 4 -12.33 -3.61 -13.09
N TYR A 5 -13.43 -2.95 -12.71
CA TYR A 5 -14.09 -1.92 -13.51
C TYR A 5 -13.69 -0.49 -13.12
N LEU A 6 -12.85 -0.34 -12.10
CA LEU A 6 -12.35 0.96 -11.69
C LEU A 6 -11.15 1.34 -12.56
N TYR A 7 -11.12 2.60 -13.01
CA TYR A 7 -9.99 3.22 -13.69
C TYR A 7 -9.34 4.26 -12.76
N PRO A 8 -8.68 3.84 -11.68
CA PRO A 8 -8.08 4.77 -10.75
C PRO A 8 -6.88 5.49 -11.37
N ALA A 9 -6.73 6.78 -11.08
CA ALA A 9 -5.48 7.49 -11.30
C ALA A 9 -4.39 7.05 -10.29
N LEU A 10 -4.80 6.54 -9.12
CA LEU A 10 -3.91 6.07 -8.07
C LEU A 10 -4.52 4.85 -7.36
N ALA A 11 -3.74 3.78 -7.21
CA ALA A 11 -4.16 2.55 -6.55
C ALA A 11 -3.37 2.36 -5.25
N VAL A 12 -4.05 2.16 -4.12
CA VAL A 12 -3.41 1.85 -2.82
C VAL A 12 -3.74 0.42 -2.43
N VAL A 13 -2.71 -0.41 -2.28
CA VAL A 13 -2.81 -1.83 -1.91
C VAL A 13 -2.30 -1.97 -0.48
N THR A 14 -3.23 -2.18 0.46
CA THR A 14 -2.95 -2.19 1.91
C THR A 14 -2.62 -3.57 2.45
N ASN A 15 -3.41 -4.57 2.08
CA ASN A 15 -3.22 -5.96 2.44
C ASN A 15 -3.78 -6.88 1.34
N ILE A 16 -3.20 -8.07 1.18
CA ILE A 16 -3.74 -9.14 0.35
C ILE A 16 -4.19 -10.24 1.31
N ASP A 17 -5.42 -10.18 1.83
CA ASP A 17 -5.85 -11.16 2.82
C ASP A 17 -6.27 -12.51 2.20
N ARG A 18 -5.97 -13.61 2.92
CA ARG A 18 -6.18 -15.01 2.53
C ARG A 18 -7.53 -15.58 2.98
N GLU A 19 -8.37 -14.80 3.66
CA GLU A 19 -9.56 -15.32 4.35
C GLU A 19 -10.65 -15.92 3.44
N HIS A 20 -10.56 -15.81 2.11
CA HIS A 20 -11.54 -16.41 1.18
C HIS A 20 -10.89 -17.21 0.02
N LEU A 21 -10.07 -18.19 0.38
CA LEU A 21 -9.61 -19.28 -0.52
C LEU A 21 -10.75 -20.04 -1.23
N ASP A 22 -12.01 -19.82 -0.87
CA ASP A 22 -13.16 -20.49 -1.50
C ASP A 22 -13.48 -19.96 -2.92
N HIS A 23 -12.93 -18.81 -3.33
CA HIS A 23 -13.18 -18.21 -4.65
C HIS A 23 -11.99 -18.17 -5.61
N TYR A 24 -10.78 -18.48 -5.13
CA TYR A 24 -9.56 -18.51 -5.93
C TYR A 24 -8.84 -19.82 -5.67
N ARG A 25 -8.37 -20.49 -6.73
CA ARG A 25 -7.76 -21.83 -6.60
C ARG A 25 -6.47 -21.80 -5.78
N ASP A 26 -5.73 -20.70 -5.85
CA ASP A 26 -4.46 -20.51 -5.18
C ASP A 26 -4.12 -19.03 -4.99
N LEU A 27 -3.07 -18.78 -4.20
CA LEU A 27 -2.51 -17.45 -3.98
C LEU A 27 -1.99 -16.79 -5.26
N GLU A 28 -1.59 -17.61 -6.24
CA GLU A 28 -1.02 -17.14 -7.51
C GLU A 28 -2.10 -16.50 -8.40
N GLU A 29 -3.32 -17.03 -8.40
CA GLU A 29 -4.47 -16.44 -9.06
C GLU A 29 -4.83 -15.08 -8.46
N ILE A 30 -4.79 -14.97 -7.12
CA ILE A 30 -5.00 -13.70 -6.40
C ILE A 30 -3.92 -12.70 -6.82
N ALA A 31 -2.65 -13.09 -6.75
CA ALA A 31 -1.51 -12.26 -7.12
C ALA A 31 -1.59 -11.78 -8.58
N SER A 32 -2.00 -12.65 -9.51
CA SER A 32 -2.23 -12.32 -10.92
C SER A 32 -3.39 -11.35 -11.13
N ALA A 33 -4.48 -11.50 -10.38
CA ALA A 33 -5.60 -10.56 -10.39
C ALA A 33 -5.17 -9.17 -9.90
N PHE A 34 -4.35 -9.10 -8.84
CA PHE A 34 -3.75 -7.86 -8.35
C PHE A 34 -2.85 -7.23 -9.40
N LEU A 35 -1.96 -8.01 -10.04
CA LEU A 35 -1.10 -7.52 -11.11
C LEU A 35 -1.91 -6.93 -12.27
N SER A 36 -2.99 -7.60 -12.65
CA SER A 36 -3.90 -7.13 -13.69
C SER A 36 -4.57 -5.80 -13.31
N PHE A 37 -5.02 -5.66 -12.06
CA PHE A 37 -5.60 -4.41 -11.54
C PHE A 37 -4.56 -3.28 -11.49
N MET A 38 -3.37 -3.55 -10.95
CA MET A 38 -2.28 -2.58 -10.86
C MET A 38 -1.84 -2.08 -12.25
N ASN A 39 -1.86 -2.95 -13.28
CA ASN A 39 -1.55 -2.57 -14.65
C ASN A 39 -2.68 -1.77 -15.36
N LYS A 40 -3.90 -1.74 -14.82
CA LYS A 40 -4.99 -0.87 -15.33
C LYS A 40 -4.81 0.60 -14.96
N VAL A 41 -4.00 0.89 -13.94
CA VAL A 41 -3.64 2.28 -13.60
C VAL A 41 -3.03 2.93 -14.86
N PRO A 42 -3.40 4.16 -15.24
CA PRO A 42 -2.81 4.85 -16.38
C PRO A 42 -1.30 5.08 -16.22
N PHE A 43 -0.58 5.34 -17.31
CA PHE A 43 0.88 5.57 -17.27
C PHE A 43 1.28 6.77 -16.40
N TYR A 44 0.40 7.77 -16.28
CA TYR A 44 0.57 8.96 -15.44
C TYR A 44 0.19 8.71 -13.97
N GLY A 45 -0.41 7.57 -13.67
CA GLY A 45 -0.81 7.17 -12.32
C GLY A 45 0.32 6.51 -11.54
N ALA A 46 -0.04 5.92 -10.40
CA ALA A 46 0.84 4.99 -9.71
C ALA A 46 0.11 4.03 -8.79
N VAL A 47 0.85 2.99 -8.46
CA VAL A 47 0.50 2.00 -7.47
C VAL A 47 1.30 2.28 -6.20
N ILE A 48 0.60 2.30 -5.07
CA ILE A 48 1.17 2.40 -3.74
C ILE A 48 0.88 1.07 -3.05
N ALA A 49 1.89 0.37 -2.57
CA ALA A 49 1.70 -0.97 -2.02
C ALA A 49 2.45 -1.19 -0.72
N CYS A 50 1.81 -1.93 0.19
CA CYS A 50 2.42 -2.37 1.43
C CYS A 50 3.53 -3.40 1.15
N PHE A 51 4.70 -3.17 1.74
CA PHE A 51 5.90 -3.99 1.57
C PHE A 51 6.31 -4.68 2.88
N ASP A 52 5.36 -4.88 3.79
CA ASP A 52 5.59 -5.58 5.05
C ASP A 52 5.31 -7.10 4.90
N PRO A 53 5.95 -7.96 5.72
CA PRO A 53 5.62 -9.39 5.79
C PRO A 53 4.16 -9.62 6.22
N PRO A 54 3.52 -10.75 5.81
CA PRO A 54 4.10 -11.87 5.06
C PRO A 54 4.16 -11.67 3.54
N TRP A 55 3.46 -10.68 3.00
CA TRP A 55 3.23 -10.52 1.55
C TRP A 55 4.39 -9.97 0.74
N ARG A 56 5.46 -9.54 1.41
CA ARG A 56 6.65 -9.00 0.78
C ARG A 56 7.16 -9.91 -0.35
N THR A 57 7.27 -11.21 -0.09
CA THR A 57 7.82 -12.18 -1.04
C THR A 57 6.98 -12.29 -2.31
N GLU A 58 5.66 -12.39 -2.17
CA GLU A 58 4.73 -12.41 -3.29
C GLU A 58 4.78 -11.09 -4.06
N PHE A 59 4.84 -9.97 -3.34
CA PHE A 59 4.92 -8.66 -3.96
C PHE A 59 6.21 -8.49 -4.77
N GLU A 60 7.36 -8.89 -4.22
CA GLU A 60 8.65 -8.91 -4.92
C GLU A 60 8.60 -9.74 -6.21
N ARG A 61 7.85 -10.85 -6.26
CA ARG A 61 7.63 -11.62 -7.50
C ARG A 61 6.79 -10.87 -8.54
N LEU A 62 5.88 -10.00 -8.11
CA LEU A 62 4.99 -9.23 -8.98
C LEU A 62 5.65 -7.95 -9.51
N VAL A 63 6.55 -7.34 -8.74
CA VAL A 63 7.23 -6.06 -9.08
C VAL A 63 7.82 -6.06 -10.50
N PRO A 64 8.56 -7.09 -10.96
CA PRO A 64 9.15 -7.11 -12.31
C PRO A 64 8.11 -7.10 -13.45
N GLN A 65 6.89 -7.56 -13.17
CA GLN A 65 5.80 -7.66 -14.15
C GLN A 65 4.95 -6.36 -14.20
N LEU A 66 5.17 -5.46 -13.24
CA LEU A 66 4.42 -4.23 -13.12
C LEU A 66 4.93 -3.19 -14.14
N ARG A 67 4.05 -2.73 -15.02
CA ARG A 67 4.38 -1.73 -16.07
C ARG A 67 4.06 -0.30 -15.65
N ARG A 68 3.84 -0.08 -14.35
CA ARG A 68 3.39 1.18 -13.77
C ARG A 68 4.34 1.62 -12.70
N ARG A 69 4.35 2.93 -12.42
CA ARG A 69 5.14 3.48 -11.32
C ARG A 69 4.65 2.90 -10.01
N LEU A 70 5.57 2.29 -9.28
CA LEU A 70 5.35 1.74 -7.96
C LEU A 70 5.96 2.64 -6.89
N VAL A 71 5.28 2.76 -5.76
CA VAL A 71 5.80 3.33 -4.53
C VAL A 71 5.51 2.33 -3.43
N THR A 72 6.54 1.84 -2.75
CA THR A 72 6.35 0.90 -1.64
C THR A 72 6.27 1.66 -0.33
N TYR A 73 5.41 1.20 0.58
CA TYR A 73 5.39 1.68 1.96
C TYR A 73 5.40 0.53 2.94
N GLY A 74 5.94 0.73 4.13
CA GLY A 74 6.00 -0.32 5.14
C GLY A 74 6.59 0.16 6.45
N ILE A 75 6.29 -0.56 7.53
CA ILE A 75 6.94 -0.38 8.83
C ILE A 75 8.35 -0.95 8.79
N GLU A 76 8.52 -2.09 8.12
CA GLU A 76 9.80 -2.76 8.01
C GLU A 76 10.72 -2.04 7.02
N PRO A 77 12.05 -2.10 7.22
CA PRO A 77 13.00 -1.49 6.29
C PRO A 77 12.87 -2.02 4.84
N GLY A 78 13.24 -1.17 3.88
CA GLY A 78 13.29 -1.52 2.45
C GLY A 78 12.12 -1.00 1.60
N ALA A 79 11.20 -0.24 2.18
CA ALA A 79 10.17 0.48 1.45
C ALA A 79 10.61 1.91 1.05
N ASP A 80 10.05 2.47 -0.02
CA ASP A 80 10.25 3.88 -0.39
C ASP A 80 9.73 4.83 0.71
N VAL A 81 8.62 4.46 1.35
CA VAL A 81 8.01 5.20 2.46
C VAL A 81 8.02 4.34 3.70
N ALA A 82 8.85 4.73 4.66
CA ALA A 82 9.09 3.96 5.87
C ALA A 82 8.86 4.80 7.12
N CYS A 83 8.79 4.15 8.27
CA CYS A 83 8.85 4.81 9.57
C CYS A 83 10.12 4.44 10.34
N ALA A 84 10.54 5.31 11.26
CA ALA A 84 11.60 5.04 12.23
C ALA A 84 11.10 5.33 13.65
N GLY A 85 11.61 4.59 14.64
CA GLY A 85 11.28 4.80 16.06
C GLY A 85 9.79 4.66 16.35
N VAL A 86 9.17 3.56 15.90
CA VAL A 86 7.74 3.31 16.14
C VAL A 86 7.52 3.01 17.63
N GLU A 87 6.80 3.89 18.29
CA GLU A 87 6.34 3.76 19.67
C GLU A 87 4.83 3.53 19.66
N LEU A 88 4.42 2.29 19.94
CA LEU A 88 3.00 1.95 20.07
C LEU A 88 2.59 2.11 21.53
N GLU A 89 1.73 3.09 21.80
CA GLU A 89 1.17 3.35 23.12
C GLU A 89 -0.28 2.85 23.22
N ARG A 90 -0.80 2.69 24.44
CA ARG A 90 -2.22 2.32 24.64
C ARG A 90 -3.21 3.34 24.06
N ARG A 91 -2.81 4.62 23.97
CA ARG A 91 -3.66 5.73 23.54
C ARG A 91 -3.28 6.29 22.17
N GLY A 92 -2.31 5.69 21.48
CA GLY A 92 -1.79 6.27 20.24
C GLY A 92 -0.57 5.57 19.68
N SER A 93 0.02 6.16 18.66
CA SER A 93 1.26 5.67 18.07
C SER A 93 2.11 6.85 17.61
N ASN A 94 3.39 6.85 17.97
CA ASN A 94 4.35 7.87 17.53
C ASN A 94 5.38 7.21 16.61
N PHE A 95 5.75 7.89 15.54
CA PHE A 95 6.83 7.44 14.66
C PHE A 95 7.39 8.61 13.85
N GLU A 96 8.59 8.47 13.31
CA GLU A 96 9.15 9.39 12.33
C GLU A 96 8.87 8.88 10.92
N ALA A 97 8.15 9.65 10.10
CA ALA A 97 7.88 9.29 8.71
C ALA A 97 9.07 9.64 7.82
N ARG A 98 9.45 8.73 6.93
CA ARG A 98 10.58 8.89 6.01
C ARG A 98 10.17 8.53 4.59
N VAL A 99 10.56 9.36 3.62
CA VAL A 99 10.39 9.07 2.19
C VAL A 99 11.75 9.07 1.51
N LYS A 100 12.09 7.96 0.87
CA LYS A 100 13.37 7.71 0.18
C LYS A 100 14.56 8.06 1.08
N GLY A 101 14.49 7.63 2.33
CA GLY A 101 15.50 7.87 3.36
C GLY A 101 15.50 9.30 3.96
N LYS A 102 14.71 10.24 3.44
CA LYS A 102 14.59 11.59 4.00
C LYS A 102 13.49 11.64 5.05
N SER A 103 13.80 12.16 6.22
CA SER A 103 12.80 12.41 7.26
C SER A 103 11.83 13.51 6.83
N LEU A 104 10.54 13.25 6.98
CA LEU A 104 9.45 14.23 6.86
C LEU A 104 9.01 14.79 8.23
N GLY A 105 9.56 14.26 9.31
CA GLY A 105 9.23 14.65 10.68
C GLY A 105 8.45 13.58 11.46
N ARG A 106 8.12 13.93 12.71
CA ARG A 106 7.44 13.05 13.66
C ARG A 106 5.92 13.13 13.45
N VAL A 107 5.30 11.96 13.30
CA VAL A 107 3.86 11.77 13.22
C VAL A 107 3.36 11.18 14.54
N ARG A 108 2.26 11.73 15.04
CA ARG A 108 1.55 11.24 16.22
C ARG A 108 0.12 10.89 15.84
N LEU A 109 -0.23 9.63 16.05
CA LEU A 109 -1.58 9.12 15.89
C LEU A 109 -2.24 8.98 17.26
N ASN A 110 -3.50 9.38 17.36
CA ASN A 110 -4.33 9.18 18.56
C ASN A 110 -5.03 7.81 18.57
N VAL A 111 -4.62 6.93 17.65
CA VAL A 111 -5.12 5.57 17.52
C VAL A 111 -3.97 4.59 17.71
N PRO A 112 -4.12 3.56 18.55
CA PRO A 112 -3.09 2.55 18.73
C PRO A 112 -3.11 1.55 17.57
N GLY A 113 -1.97 0.90 17.31
CA GLY A 113 -1.89 -0.30 16.47
C GLY A 113 -1.05 -0.14 15.20
N ARG A 114 -0.40 -1.24 14.81
CA ARG A 114 0.51 -1.29 13.64
C ARG A 114 -0.22 -0.98 12.32
N HIS A 115 -1.44 -1.48 12.13
CA HIS A 115 -2.23 -1.20 10.93
C HIS A 115 -2.51 0.30 10.75
N ASN A 116 -2.70 1.05 11.85
CA ASN A 116 -2.89 2.49 11.78
C ASN A 116 -1.62 3.23 11.36
N VAL A 117 -0.45 2.76 11.81
CA VAL A 117 0.84 3.27 11.33
C VAL A 117 1.01 2.97 9.84
N GLN A 118 0.67 1.76 9.38
CA GLN A 118 0.69 1.40 7.94
C GLN A 118 -0.24 2.30 7.11
N ASN A 119 -1.47 2.53 7.58
CA ASN A 119 -2.42 3.41 6.90
C ASN A 119 -1.92 4.86 6.83
N ALA A 120 -1.30 5.35 7.91
CA ALA A 120 -0.68 6.66 7.91
C ALA A 120 0.50 6.76 6.92
N LEU A 121 1.33 5.71 6.82
CA LEU A 121 2.40 5.65 5.81
C LEU A 121 1.86 5.60 4.39
N ALA A 122 0.75 4.90 4.14
CA ALA A 122 0.07 4.91 2.86
C ALA A 122 -0.40 6.32 2.47
N ALA A 123 -0.99 7.06 3.41
CA ALA A 123 -1.39 8.46 3.20
C ALA A 123 -0.18 9.37 2.92
N VAL A 124 0.93 9.19 3.63
CA VAL A 124 2.19 9.90 3.37
C VAL A 124 2.72 9.57 1.97
N ALA A 125 2.64 8.31 1.54
CA ALA A 125 3.06 7.90 0.20
C ALA A 125 2.21 8.54 -0.91
N VAL A 126 0.89 8.70 -0.69
CA VAL A 126 0.00 9.42 -1.60
C VAL A 126 0.42 10.90 -1.67
N GLY A 127 0.57 11.56 -0.52
CA GLY A 127 0.89 12.99 -0.43
C GLY A 127 2.29 13.37 -0.90
N SER A 128 3.27 12.45 -0.83
CA SER A 128 4.64 12.70 -1.27
C SER A 128 4.81 12.67 -2.81
N ARG A 129 3.75 12.39 -3.57
CA ARG A 129 3.83 12.39 -5.03
C ARG A 129 3.84 13.83 -5.58
N PRO A 130 4.63 14.12 -6.63
CA PRO A 130 4.60 15.41 -7.29
C PRO A 130 3.19 15.70 -7.84
N ALA A 131 2.68 16.90 -7.57
CA ALA A 131 1.28 17.36 -7.66
C ALA A 131 0.64 17.39 -9.07
N ALA A 132 1.15 16.62 -10.04
CA ALA A 132 0.64 16.59 -11.41
C ALA A 132 -0.61 15.70 -11.62
N ALA A 133 -1.09 15.01 -10.58
CA ALA A 133 -2.27 14.16 -10.67
C ALA A 133 -3.34 14.63 -9.68
N SER A 134 -4.49 15.06 -10.20
CA SER A 134 -5.72 15.11 -9.43
C SER A 134 -5.92 13.75 -8.75
N ILE A 135 -6.12 13.75 -7.42
CA ILE A 135 -6.37 12.51 -6.66
C ILE A 135 -7.79 12.05 -7.01
N THR A 136 -7.93 11.29 -8.10
CA THR A 136 -9.25 10.90 -8.64
C THR A 136 -9.82 9.67 -7.93
N ALA A 137 -8.97 8.88 -7.24
CA ALA A 137 -9.43 7.78 -6.40
C ALA A 137 -8.35 7.40 -5.39
N ILE A 138 -8.72 7.31 -4.11
CA ILE A 138 -8.01 6.49 -3.12
C ILE A 138 -8.85 5.22 -3.05
N ILE A 139 -8.51 4.21 -3.86
CA ILE A 139 -9.07 2.89 -3.63
C ILE A 139 -8.19 2.30 -2.54
N GLU A 140 -8.67 2.36 -1.31
CA GLU A 140 -8.22 1.44 -0.27
C GLU A 140 -8.72 0.07 -0.68
N VAL A 141 -7.89 -0.74 -1.33
CA VAL A 141 -8.20 -2.16 -1.52
C VAL A 141 -7.91 -2.85 -0.20
N THR A 142 -8.70 -2.55 0.82
CA THR A 142 -8.93 -3.50 1.91
C THR A 142 -9.98 -4.45 1.34
N VAL A 143 -9.57 -5.67 0.98
CA VAL A 143 -10.53 -6.70 0.59
C VAL A 143 -11.26 -7.15 1.86
N VAL A 144 -12.19 -6.32 2.34
CA VAL A 144 -13.35 -6.80 3.08
C VAL A 144 -14.41 -7.04 2.02
N LEU A 145 -14.43 -8.24 1.45
CA LEU A 145 -15.62 -8.67 0.73
C LEU A 145 -16.65 -9.11 1.78
N PRO A 146 -17.94 -8.81 1.57
CA PRO A 146 -19.00 -9.08 2.54
C PRO A 146 -19.14 -10.56 2.88
#